data_AF-A0A2R6IYE3-F1
#
_entry.id   AF-A0A2R6IYE3-F1
#
_cell.length_a   1.000
_cell.length_b   1.000
_cell.length_c   1.000
_cell.angle_alpha   90.00
_cell.angle_beta   90.00
_cell.angle_gamma   90.00
#
_symmetry.space_group_name_H-M   'P 1'
#
loop_
_entity.id
_entity.type
_entity.pdbx_description
1 polymer ?
#
loop_
_entity_poly.entity_id
_entity_poly.type
_entity_poly.pdbx_seq_one_letter_code
_entity_poly.pdbx_strand_id
1 'polypeptide(L)'
;NSWFASVIPVPVTVEPLYEVDQPALVVHGTADAVWPPAGGAALAADLPRGRHVPVEGAGHLVGVERSRTVNDLLTGFLEEHTDTALD
;
A
#
# COMPACT_ATOMS: atom_id res chain seq x y z
N ASN A 1 26.98 10.18 3.99
CA ASN A 1 27.30 9.02 3.13
C ASN A 1 26.26 9.05 2.04
N SER A 2 26.56 9.72 0.93
CA SER A 2 25.62 10.14 -0.09
C SER A 2 25.20 8.97 -0.98
N TRP A 3 23.93 8.56 -0.86
CA TRP A 3 23.25 7.70 -1.81
C TRP A 3 21.95 8.40 -2.24
N PHE A 4 22.07 9.44 -3.08
CA PHE A 4 20.93 9.90 -3.86
C PHE A 4 20.96 9.12 -5.17
N ALA A 5 20.05 8.15 -5.29
CA ALA A 5 19.82 7.41 -6.51
C ALA A 5 19.36 8.39 -7.60
N SER A 6 20.05 8.33 -8.74
CA SER A 6 19.60 8.95 -9.98
C SER A 6 18.30 8.29 -10.42
N VAL A 7 17.17 8.97 -10.22
CA VAL A 7 15.88 8.55 -10.77
C VAL A 7 15.88 8.95 -12.24
N ILE A 8 15.90 7.97 -13.14
CA ILE A 8 15.51 8.17 -14.54
C ILE A 8 14.02 8.51 -14.53
N PRO A 9 13.58 9.67 -15.04
CA PRO A 9 12.16 9.95 -15.18
C PRO A 9 11.62 9.06 -16.30
N VAL A 10 11.12 7.88 -15.92
CA VAL A 10 10.17 7.15 -16.76
C VAL A 10 8.89 8.00 -16.73
N PRO A 11 8.39 8.50 -17.87
CA PRO A 11 7.11 9.20 -17.88
C PRO A 11 6.02 8.18 -17.58
N VAL A 12 5.71 8.01 -16.30
CA VAL A 12 4.52 7.30 -15.84
C VAL A 12 3.39 8.32 -15.83
N THR A 13 2.43 8.15 -16.73
CA THR A 13 1.12 8.75 -16.56
C THR A 13 0.47 8.02 -15.40
N VAL A 14 0.30 8.69 -14.26
CA VAL A 14 -0.52 8.16 -13.16
C VAL A 14 -1.98 8.44 -13.51
N GLU A 15 -2.82 7.41 -13.56
CA GLU A 15 -4.26 7.65 -13.53
C GLU A 15 -4.59 8.46 -12.25
N PRO A 16 -5.51 9.43 -12.34
CA PRO A 16 -5.98 10.10 -11.14
C PRO A 16 -6.55 9.08 -10.15
N LEU A 17 -6.20 9.20 -8.87
CA LEU A 17 -6.60 8.23 -7.84
C LEU A 17 -8.12 8.02 -7.77
N TYR A 18 -8.92 9.05 -8.10
CA TYR A 18 -10.37 8.96 -8.15
C TYR A 18 -10.91 8.02 -9.26
N GLU A 19 -10.09 7.67 -10.25
CA GLU A 19 -10.45 6.73 -11.33
C GLU A 19 -10.15 5.27 -10.95
N VAL A 20 -9.44 5.02 -9.85
CA VAL A 20 -9.22 3.67 -9.32
C VAL A 20 -10.49 3.16 -8.67
N ASP A 21 -11.30 2.50 -9.48
CA ASP A 21 -12.63 2.03 -9.13
C ASP A 21 -12.62 0.58 -8.64
N GLN A 22 -11.51 0.06 -8.14
CA GLN A 22 -11.40 -1.23 -7.46
C GLN A 22 -11.27 -1.02 -5.95
N PRO A 23 -11.69 -1.98 -5.10
CA PRO A 23 -11.29 -1.98 -3.69
C PRO A 23 -9.76 -1.93 -3.57
N ALA A 24 -9.23 -1.13 -2.64
CA ALA A 24 -7.79 -0.97 -2.48
C ALA A 24 -7.37 -1.00 -1.00
N LEU A 25 -6.33 -1.81 -0.69
CA LEU A 25 -5.74 -1.90 0.64
C LEU A 25 -4.35 -1.26 0.65
N VAL A 26 -4.15 -0.26 1.50
CA VAL A 26 -2.87 0.40 1.74
C VAL A 26 -2.31 -0.05 3.09
N VAL A 27 -1.24 -0.83 3.06
CA VAL A 27 -0.55 -1.31 4.27
C VAL A 27 0.77 -0.54 4.43
N HIS A 28 0.96 0.15 5.56
CA HIS A 28 2.11 1.04 5.76
C HIS A 28 2.76 0.87 7.14
N GLY A 29 4.09 0.82 7.20
CA GLY A 29 4.84 0.73 8.45
C GLY A 29 4.93 2.06 9.21
N THR A 30 4.51 2.10 10.47
CA THR A 30 4.52 3.32 11.30
C THR A 30 5.91 3.87 11.61
N ALA A 31 6.95 3.04 11.49
CA ALA A 31 8.35 3.41 11.69
C ALA A 31 9.12 3.52 10.35
N ASP A 32 8.42 3.71 9.23
CA ASP A 32 9.02 3.91 7.92
C ASP A 32 9.89 5.18 7.88
N ALA A 33 11.20 4.99 7.68
CA ALA A 33 12.19 6.06 7.59
C ALA A 33 12.46 6.53 6.15
N VAL A 34 11.90 5.87 5.15
CA VAL A 34 12.04 6.17 3.71
C VAL A 34 10.85 6.98 3.23
N TRP A 35 9.63 6.58 3.60
CA TRP A 35 8.40 7.28 3.23
C TRP A 35 7.57 7.64 4.48
N PRO A 36 7.10 8.90 4.61
CA PRO A 36 6.32 9.32 5.78
C PRO A 36 5.05 8.47 5.95
N PRO A 37 4.75 7.97 7.17
CA PRO A 37 3.52 7.20 7.42
C PRO A 37 2.21 7.91 7.05
N ALA A 38 2.21 9.25 7.14
CA ALA A 38 1.07 10.06 6.71
C ALA A 38 0.75 9.91 5.22
N GLY A 39 1.74 9.56 4.38
CA GLY A 39 1.53 9.33 2.95
C GLY A 39 0.68 8.10 2.66
N GLY A 40 0.81 7.03 3.46
CA GLY A 40 -0.06 5.85 3.34
C GLY A 40 -1.52 6.15 3.67
N ALA A 41 -1.74 6.96 4.73
CA ALA A 41 -3.07 7.42 5.09
C ALA A 41 -3.69 8.34 4.02
N ALA A 42 -2.90 9.26 3.46
CA ALA A 42 -3.33 10.15 2.39
C ALA A 42 -3.70 9.38 1.11
N LEU A 43 -2.87 8.42 0.69
CA LEU A 43 -3.15 7.56 -0.47
C LEU A 43 -4.48 6.84 -0.32
N ALA A 44 -4.74 6.23 0.85
CA ALA A 44 -6.00 5.55 1.08
C ALA A 44 -7.21 6.49 1.09
N ALA A 45 -7.05 7.73 1.56
CA ALA A 45 -8.12 8.72 1.60
C ALA A 45 -8.46 9.27 0.19
N ASP A 46 -7.47 9.36 -0.69
CA ASP A 46 -7.64 9.83 -2.06
C ASP A 46 -8.18 8.73 -3.01
N LEU A 47 -8.17 7.47 -2.58
CA LEU A 47 -8.76 6.34 -3.31
C LEU A 47 -10.27 6.22 -2.99
N PRO A 48 -11.16 6.11 -3.98
CA PRO A 48 -12.62 6.02 -3.77
C PRO A 48 -13.05 4.90 -2.82
N ARG A 49 -12.30 3.79 -2.80
CA ARG A 49 -12.54 2.62 -1.96
C ARG A 49 -11.27 2.15 -1.24
N GLY A 50 -10.46 3.12 -0.80
CA GLY A 50 -9.22 2.87 -0.08
C GLY A 50 -9.45 2.51 1.39
N ARG A 51 -8.70 1.51 1.86
CA ARG A 51 -8.59 1.12 3.27
C ARG A 51 -7.13 1.23 3.71
N HIS A 52 -6.86 2.03 4.74
CA HIS A 52 -5.52 2.14 5.32
C HIS A 52 -5.35 1.22 6.53
N VAL A 53 -4.24 0.47 6.59
CA VAL A 53 -3.85 -0.35 7.73
C VAL A 53 -2.40 -0.03 8.13
N PRO A 54 -2.19 0.75 9.21
CA PRO A 54 -0.86 0.99 9.74
C PRO A 54 -0.34 -0.25 10.48
N VAL A 55 0.93 -0.58 10.29
CA VAL A 55 1.61 -1.68 10.98
C VAL A 55 2.59 -1.09 12.00
N GLU A 56 2.28 -1.30 13.28
CA GLU A 56 3.02 -0.73 14.40
C GLU A 56 4.48 -1.23 14.44
N GLY A 57 5.42 -0.29 14.59
CA GLY A 57 6.86 -0.55 14.69
C GLY A 57 7.51 -1.20 13.46
N ALA A 58 6.84 -1.23 12.30
CA ALA A 58 7.42 -1.72 11.05
C ALA A 58 8.02 -0.57 10.23
N GLY A 59 9.16 -0.80 9.60
CA GLY A 59 9.80 0.11 8.67
C GLY A 59 9.23 0.04 7.25
N HIS A 60 10.02 0.51 6.29
CA HIS A 60 9.62 0.65 4.90
C HIS A 60 9.26 -0.68 4.23
N LEU A 61 10.04 -1.73 4.51
CA LEU A 61 9.83 -3.04 3.91
C LEU A 61 8.84 -3.85 4.76
N VAL A 62 7.64 -3.28 4.98
CA VAL A 62 6.61 -3.83 5.88
C VAL A 62 6.27 -5.30 5.56
N GLY A 63 6.24 -5.68 4.28
CA GLY A 63 6.02 -7.06 3.83
C GLY A 63 7.14 -8.04 4.17
N VAL A 64 8.36 -7.53 4.43
CA VAL A 64 9.49 -8.34 4.91
C VAL A 64 9.54 -8.33 6.43
N GLU A 65 9.45 -7.15 7.05
CA GLU A 65 9.59 -6.95 8.49
C GLU A 65 8.43 -7.52 9.31
N ARG A 66 7.23 -7.57 8.72
CA ARG A 66 5.99 -8.08 9.33
C ARG A 66 5.24 -8.99 8.37
N SER A 67 5.96 -9.85 7.68
CA SER A 67 5.43 -10.73 6.62
C SER A 67 4.18 -11.49 7.00
N ARG A 68 4.12 -12.10 8.19
CA ARG A 68 2.91 -12.81 8.66
C ARG A 68 1.69 -11.88 8.69
N THR A 69 1.80 -10.77 9.40
CA THR A 69 0.71 -9.79 9.53
C THR A 69 0.28 -9.26 8.17
N VAL A 70 1.24 -8.93 7.30
CA VAL A 70 0.93 -8.44 5.94
C VAL A 70 0.25 -9.52 5.10
N ASN A 71 0.73 -10.75 5.14
CA ASN A 71 0.12 -11.86 4.40
C ASN A 71 -1.31 -12.14 4.87
N ASP A 72 -1.56 -12.14 6.19
CA ASP A 72 -2.90 -12.33 6.75
C ASP A 72 -3.86 -11.23 6.27
N LEU A 73 -3.40 -9.97 6.25
CA LEU A 73 -4.17 -8.83 5.74
C LEU A 73 -4.46 -8.95 4.24
N LEU A 74 -3.48 -9.37 3.45
CA LEU A 74 -3.63 -9.53 2.01
C LEU A 74 -4.59 -10.68 1.68
N THR A 75 -4.42 -11.84 2.31
CA THR A 75 -5.30 -12.99 2.10
C THR A 75 -6.74 -12.67 2.49
N GLY A 76 -6.95 -12.08 3.68
CA GLY A 76 -8.30 -11.68 4.10
C GLY A 76 -8.93 -10.66 3.15
N PHE A 77 -8.16 -9.68 2.68
CA PHE A 77 -8.66 -8.72 1.70
C PHE A 77 -9.02 -9.35 0.35
N LEU A 78 -8.22 -10.32 -0.13
CA LEU A 78 -8.51 -11.02 -1.38
C LEU A 78 -9.74 -11.93 -1.24
N GLU A 79 -9.91 -12.61 -0.11
CA GLU A 79 -11.10 -13.41 0.20
C GLU A 79 -12.37 -12.55 0.25
N GLU A 80 -12.29 -11.36 0.86
CA GLU A 80 -13.40 -10.38 0.92
C GLU A 80 -13.89 -9.94 -0.47
N HIS A 81 -13.03 -9.97 -1.49
CA HIS A 81 -13.29 -9.39 -2.82
C HIS A 81 -13.13 -10.39 -3.97
N THR A 82 -13.05 -11.69 -3.67
CA THR A 82 -13.12 -12.73 -4.69
C THR A 82 -14.59 -12.97 -5.03
N ASP A 83 -14.97 -12.75 -6.28
CA ASP A 83 -16.24 -13.25 -6.78
C ASP A 83 -16.18 -14.78 -6.77
N THR A 84 -16.99 -15.41 -5.91
CA THR A 84 -17.20 -16.86 -5.92
C THR A 84 -18.12 -17.23 -7.09
N ALA A 85 -17.76 -16.82 -8.30
CA ALA A 85 -18.39 -17.23 -9.55
C ALA A 85 -17.34 -17.96 -10.39
N LEU A 86 -16.82 -19.04 -9.83
CA LEU A 86 -16.23 -20.14 -10.60
C LEU A 86 -17.21 -21.33 -10.54
N ASP A 87 -18.47 -21.05 -10.89
CA ASP A 87 -19.47 -22.07 -11.20
C ASP A 87 -19.57 -22.23 -12.73
#